data_AF-A0A151IMJ3-F1
#
_entry.id   AF-A0A151IMJ3-F1
#
_cell.length_a   1.000
_cell.length_b   1.000
_cell.length_c   1.000
_cell.angle_alpha   90.00
_cell.angle_beta   90.00
_cell.angle_gamma   90.00
#
_symmetry.space_group_name_H-M   'P 1'
#
loop_
_entity.id
_entity.type
_entity.pdbx_description
1 polymer ?
#
loop_
_entity_poly.entity_id
_entity_poly.type
_entity_poly.pdbx_seq_one_letter_code
_entity_poly.pdbx_strand_id
1 'polypeptide(L)'
;PNVVRILIGWDGLGLVSYCLVIYYQNFSSYNSAIVTVLSIAAPTPVSALVHSSTLVTAGVYLIIRFFNIFIDRAGERGVLFNIAVITIFISGIVANFEYDFKKIIALSTLRQLGFIIIILRLGFKLIAMYHLLIHAIFKSLLFISAGVIIHSIKNI
;
A
#
# COMPACT_ATOMS: atom_id res chain seq x y z
N PRO A 1 14.38 -13.12 13.43
CA PRO A 1 14.55 -13.59 12.03
C PRO A 1 15.31 -12.55 11.18
N ASN A 2 16.23 -13.00 10.33
CA ASN A 2 17.25 -12.15 9.69
C ASN A 2 16.66 -11.05 8.80
N VAL A 3 17.18 -9.82 8.93
CA VAL A 3 16.83 -8.64 8.13
C VAL A 3 17.11 -8.87 6.65
N VAL A 4 18.19 -9.61 6.35
CA VAL A 4 18.60 -10.00 4.99
C VAL A 4 17.50 -10.75 4.24
N ARG A 5 16.76 -11.65 4.90
CA ARG A 5 15.61 -12.34 4.26
C ARG A 5 14.45 -11.40 3.92
N ILE A 6 14.30 -10.30 4.65
CA ILE A 6 13.25 -9.31 4.36
C ILE A 6 13.66 -8.46 3.15
N LEU A 7 14.93 -8.05 3.07
CA LEU A 7 15.47 -7.31 1.94
C LEU A 7 15.42 -8.14 0.64
N ILE A 8 15.79 -9.43 0.70
CA ILE A 8 15.64 -10.35 -0.43
C ILE A 8 14.16 -10.50 -0.84
N GLY A 9 13.25 -10.55 0.13
CA GLY A 9 11.80 -10.57 -0.17
C GLY A 9 11.30 -9.27 -0.80
N TRP A 10 11.85 -8.13 -0.40
CA TRP A 10 11.55 -6.82 -0.97
C TRP A 10 12.01 -6.72 -2.43
N ASP A 11 13.24 -7.13 -2.72
CA ASP A 11 13.78 -7.14 -4.08
C ASP A 11 13.08 -8.18 -4.98
N GLY A 12 12.70 -9.33 -4.42
CA GLY A 12 11.93 -10.36 -5.12
C GLY A 12 10.53 -9.91 -5.56
N LEU A 13 9.86 -9.07 -4.78
CA LEU A 13 8.55 -8.50 -5.14
C LEU A 13 8.63 -7.59 -6.37
N GLY A 14 9.70 -6.78 -6.48
CA GLY A 14 9.98 -5.97 -7.66
C GLY A 14 10.23 -6.81 -8.91
N LEU A 15 11.00 -7.89 -8.76
CA LEU A 15 11.36 -8.79 -9.86
C LEU A 15 10.16 -9.61 -10.39
N VAL A 16 9.29 -10.10 -9.51
CA VAL A 16 8.05 -10.79 -9.90
C VAL A 16 7.09 -9.82 -10.62
N SER A 17 6.98 -8.58 -10.17
CA SER A 17 6.20 -7.54 -10.86
C SER A 17 6.74 -7.27 -12.27
N TYR A 18 8.06 -7.20 -12.43
CA TYR A 18 8.69 -7.02 -13.73
C TYR A 18 8.42 -8.21 -14.69
N CYS A 19 8.57 -9.44 -14.20
CA CYS A 19 8.29 -10.64 -14.99
C CYS A 19 6.81 -10.72 -15.45
N LEU A 20 5.86 -10.33 -14.61
CA LEU A 20 4.43 -10.32 -15.00
C LEU A 20 4.11 -9.31 -16.10
N VAL A 21 4.79 -8.17 -16.15
CA VAL A 21 4.57 -7.15 -17.18
C VAL A 21 5.11 -7.60 -18.54
N ILE A 22 6.26 -8.29 -18.54
CA ILE A 22 6.87 -8.85 -19.77
C ILE A 22 6.04 -10.02 -20.32
N TYR A 23 5.41 -10.80 -19.44
CA TYR A 23 4.60 -11.95 -19.83
C TYR A 23 3.46 -11.60 -20.83
N TYR A 24 2.93 -10.37 -20.80
CA TYR A 24 1.84 -9.94 -21.68
C TYR A 24 2.25 -9.52 -23.11
N GLN A 25 3.51 -9.75 -23.52
CA GLN A 25 4.06 -9.67 -24.89
C GLN A 25 3.39 -8.67 -25.84
N ASN A 26 3.44 -7.38 -25.52
CA ASN A 26 3.08 -6.29 -26.44
C ASN A 26 4.21 -5.27 -26.48
N PHE A 27 4.49 -4.67 -27.65
CA PHE A 27 5.56 -3.64 -27.80
C PHE A 27 5.31 -2.42 -26.91
N SER A 28 4.03 -2.09 -26.66
CA SER A 28 3.61 -1.09 -25.67
C SER A 28 3.88 -1.53 -24.22
N SER A 29 3.73 -2.83 -23.90
CA SER A 29 4.04 -3.38 -22.58
C SER A 29 5.53 -3.37 -22.27
N TYR A 30 6.41 -3.59 -23.25
CA TYR A 30 7.86 -3.53 -23.05
C TYR A 30 8.36 -2.12 -22.72
N ASN A 31 7.90 -1.10 -23.45
CA ASN A 31 8.18 0.29 -23.10
C ASN A 31 7.55 0.65 -21.75
N SER A 32 6.36 0.13 -21.43
CA SER A 32 5.77 0.31 -20.10
C SER A 32 6.54 -0.43 -19.00
N ALA A 33 7.27 -1.51 -19.29
CA ALA A 33 8.06 -2.28 -18.32
C ALA A 33 9.35 -1.54 -17.92
N ILE A 34 10.01 -0.91 -18.90
CA ILE A 34 11.15 -0.02 -18.64
C ILE A 34 10.66 1.23 -17.91
N VAL A 35 9.50 1.75 -18.31
CA VAL A 35 8.84 2.85 -17.62
C VAL A 35 8.35 2.42 -16.23
N THR A 36 7.88 1.22 -15.93
CA THR A 36 7.44 0.83 -14.57
C THR A 36 8.58 0.70 -13.58
N VAL A 37 9.78 0.31 -14.04
CA VAL A 37 11.00 0.36 -13.22
C VAL A 37 11.39 1.82 -12.92
N LEU A 38 11.19 2.73 -13.88
CA LEU A 38 11.41 4.17 -13.71
C LEU A 38 10.22 4.92 -13.06
N SER A 39 9.04 4.30 -13.04
CA SER A 39 7.73 4.92 -12.81
C SER A 39 6.86 3.96 -12.02
N ILE A 40 6.90 4.17 -10.71
CA ILE A 40 5.86 3.96 -9.71
C ILE A 40 4.50 4.65 -10.13
N ALA A 41 4.13 4.68 -11.42
CA ALA A 41 3.08 5.52 -11.98
C ALA A 41 2.34 4.98 -13.25
N ALA A 42 2.53 3.72 -13.68
CA ALA A 42 1.70 3.16 -14.78
C ALA A 42 0.37 2.60 -14.23
N PRO A 43 -0.80 3.10 -14.67
CA PRO A 43 -2.10 2.80 -14.07
C PRO A 43 -2.77 1.64 -14.80
N THR A 44 -2.17 0.45 -14.81
CA THR A 44 -2.95 -0.76 -15.05
C THR A 44 -3.58 -1.18 -13.72
N PRO A 45 -4.83 -1.68 -13.70
CA PRO A 45 -5.52 -2.01 -12.45
C PRO A 45 -4.75 -3.04 -11.61
N VAL A 46 -3.95 -3.90 -12.27
CA VAL A 46 -3.11 -4.90 -11.61
C VAL A 46 -1.82 -4.30 -11.03
N SER A 47 -1.12 -3.41 -11.75
CA SER A 47 0.10 -2.76 -11.23
C SER A 47 -0.21 -1.76 -10.11
N ALA A 48 -1.33 -1.03 -10.20
CA ALA A 48 -1.80 -0.17 -9.11
C ALA A 48 -2.15 -0.98 -7.86
N LEU A 49 -2.75 -2.15 -8.01
CA LEU A 49 -3.09 -3.05 -6.90
C LEU A 49 -1.83 -3.57 -6.22
N VAL A 50 -0.89 -4.13 -6.97
CA VAL A 50 0.36 -4.65 -6.40
C VAL A 50 1.13 -3.51 -5.73
N HIS A 51 1.34 -2.39 -6.42
CA HIS A 51 2.17 -1.32 -5.90
C HIS A 51 1.54 -0.57 -4.70
N SER A 52 0.22 -0.33 -4.70
CA SER A 52 -0.44 0.40 -3.62
C SER A 52 -0.77 -0.46 -2.40
N SER A 53 -1.07 -1.75 -2.59
CA SER A 53 -1.47 -2.62 -1.48
C SER A 53 -0.34 -3.47 -0.90
N THR A 54 0.61 -3.96 -1.70
CA THR A 54 1.67 -4.85 -1.17
C THR A 54 2.87 -4.08 -0.61
N LEU A 55 3.32 -3.01 -1.27
CA LEU A 55 4.46 -2.22 -0.79
C LEU A 55 4.12 -1.53 0.53
N VAL A 56 2.92 -0.98 0.64
CA VAL A 56 2.52 -0.22 1.82
C VAL A 56 2.20 -1.15 3.01
N THR A 57 1.63 -2.33 2.75
CA THR A 57 1.47 -3.36 3.80
C THR A 57 2.79 -3.97 4.22
N ALA A 58 3.75 -4.15 3.31
CA ALA A 58 5.12 -4.59 3.64
C ALA A 58 5.84 -3.59 4.56
N GLY A 59 5.67 -2.28 4.31
CA GLY A 59 6.20 -1.21 5.18
C GLY A 59 5.62 -1.27 6.60
N VAL A 60 4.29 -1.38 6.73
CA VAL A 60 3.65 -1.49 8.06
C VAL A 60 3.98 -2.82 8.74
N TYR A 61 4.09 -3.92 8.00
CA TYR A 61 4.52 -5.21 8.54
C TYR A 61 5.96 -5.17 9.10
N LEU A 62 6.87 -4.44 8.43
CA LEU A 62 8.22 -4.18 8.94
C LEU A 62 8.19 -3.46 10.29
N ILE A 63 7.37 -2.42 10.41
CA ILE A 63 7.17 -1.67 11.67
C ILE A 63 6.61 -2.60 12.77
N ILE A 64 5.63 -3.45 12.44
CA ILE A 64 5.06 -4.46 13.35
C ILE A 64 6.12 -5.46 13.84
N ARG A 65 7.07 -5.84 12.98
CA ARG A 65 8.11 -6.80 13.33
C ARG A 65 9.19 -6.20 14.22
N PHE A 66 9.60 -4.96 13.96
CA PHE A 66 10.55 -4.22 14.80
C PHE A 66 9.90 -3.55 16.01
N PHE A 67 8.60 -3.79 16.24
CA PHE A 67 7.83 -3.18 17.31
C PHE A 67 8.46 -3.30 18.70
N ASN A 68 9.06 -4.46 19.03
CA ASN A 68 9.70 -4.66 20.34
C ASN A 68 10.87 -3.69 20.59
N ILE A 69 11.57 -3.26 19.53
CA ILE A 69 12.65 -2.27 19.61
C ILE A 69 12.06 -0.86 19.80
N PHE A 70 10.98 -0.55 19.07
CA PHE A 70 10.26 0.73 19.19
C PHE A 70 9.54 0.88 20.54
N ILE A 71 9.15 -0.23 21.17
CA ILE A 71 8.63 -0.22 22.53
C ILE A 71 9.69 0.32 23.49
N ASP A 72 10.96 -0.03 23.39
CA ASP A 72 11.89 0.33 24.47
C ASP A 72 12.19 1.85 24.56
N ARG A 73 11.90 2.61 23.48
CA ARG A 73 12.19 4.05 23.39
C ARG A 73 10.95 4.92 23.50
N ALA A 74 10.66 5.40 24.71
CA ALA A 74 9.48 6.21 25.01
C ALA A 74 9.32 7.49 24.15
N GLY A 75 10.43 8.13 23.75
CA GLY A 75 10.40 9.33 22.90
C GLY A 75 9.97 9.05 21.46
N GLU A 76 10.52 8.00 20.83
CA GLU A 76 10.20 7.60 19.45
C GLU A 76 8.74 7.17 19.29
N ARG A 77 8.19 6.56 20.35
CA ARG A 77 6.78 6.18 20.41
C ARG A 77 5.83 7.38 20.25
N GLY A 78 6.13 8.54 20.83
CA GLY A 78 5.29 9.75 20.73
C GLY A 78 5.27 10.34 19.33
N VAL A 79 6.43 10.33 18.66
CA VAL A 79 6.61 10.89 17.31
C VAL A 79 5.79 10.10 16.28
N LEU A 80 5.86 8.77 16.31
CA LEU A 80 5.08 7.91 15.40
C LEU A 80 3.57 8.12 15.53
N PHE A 81 3.09 8.30 16.77
CA PHE A 81 1.68 8.58 17.03
C PHE A 81 1.24 9.91 16.42
N ASN A 82 2.01 10.96 16.65
CA ASN A 82 1.69 12.29 16.15
C ASN A 82 1.68 12.33 14.61
N ILE A 83 2.64 11.67 13.96
CA ILE A 83 2.68 11.55 12.49
C ILE A 83 1.46 10.78 11.98
N ALA A 84 1.07 9.68 12.64
CA ALA A 84 -0.10 8.89 12.24
C ALA A 84 -1.42 9.70 12.35
N VAL A 85 -1.59 10.49 13.40
CA VAL A 85 -2.79 11.34 13.55
C VAL A 85 -2.85 12.41 12.48
N ILE A 86 -1.73 13.10 12.24
CA ILE A 86 -1.64 14.15 11.21
C ILE A 86 -1.93 13.58 9.81
N THR A 87 -1.37 12.40 9.48
CA THR A 87 -1.56 11.77 8.17
C THR A 87 -3.01 11.32 7.92
N ILE A 88 -3.71 10.78 8.92
CA ILE A 88 -5.14 10.45 8.80
C ILE A 88 -5.95 11.73 8.54
N PHE A 89 -5.65 12.80 9.27
CA PHE A 89 -6.39 14.04 9.17
C PHE A 89 -6.20 14.71 7.80
N ILE A 90 -4.95 14.85 7.34
CA ILE A 90 -4.64 15.40 6.01
C ILE A 90 -5.31 14.56 4.92
N SER A 91 -5.19 13.24 4.99
CA SER A 91 -5.80 12.36 3.99
C SER A 91 -7.32 12.41 3.98
N GLY A 92 -7.94 12.65 5.15
CA GLY A 92 -9.38 12.89 5.25
C GLY A 92 -9.82 14.17 4.55
N ILE A 93 -9.08 15.27 4.74
CA ILE A 93 -9.38 16.56 4.09
C ILE A 93 -9.15 16.46 2.58
N VAL A 94 -8.01 15.94 2.15
CA VAL A 94 -7.65 15.84 0.72
C VAL A 94 -8.65 14.95 -0.04
N ALA A 95 -9.19 13.90 0.59
CA ALA A 95 -10.14 13.01 -0.06
C ALA A 95 -11.48 13.70 -0.44
N ASN A 96 -11.86 14.78 0.25
CA ASN A 96 -13.09 15.52 -0.06
C ASN A 96 -12.96 16.44 -1.28
N PHE A 97 -11.72 16.82 -1.63
CA PHE A 97 -11.44 17.72 -2.76
C PHE A 97 -11.03 16.97 -4.04
N GLU A 98 -10.83 15.66 -3.96
CA GLU A 98 -10.42 14.85 -5.11
C GLU A 98 -11.63 14.29 -5.88
N TYR A 99 -11.55 14.39 -7.20
CA TYR A 99 -12.59 13.91 -8.13
C TYR A 99 -12.22 12.58 -8.80
N ASP A 100 -10.94 12.20 -8.78
CA ASP A 100 -10.49 10.92 -9.34
C ASP A 100 -10.76 9.75 -8.39
N PHE A 101 -11.66 8.83 -8.78
CA PHE A 101 -11.98 7.63 -8.00
C PHE A 101 -10.75 6.85 -7.54
N LYS A 102 -9.72 6.71 -8.39
CA LYS A 102 -8.47 6.01 -8.04
C LYS A 102 -7.72 6.69 -6.90
N LYS A 103 -7.69 8.03 -6.88
CA LYS A 103 -7.01 8.80 -5.83
C LYS A 103 -7.80 8.77 -4.52
N ILE A 104 -9.12 8.81 -4.57
CA ILE A 104 -9.98 8.65 -3.38
C ILE A 104 -9.75 7.26 -2.74
N ILE A 105 -9.61 6.22 -3.56
CA ILE A 105 -9.28 4.87 -3.10
C ILE A 105 -7.85 4.82 -2.52
N ALA A 106 -6.89 5.54 -3.09
CA ALA A 106 -5.54 5.63 -2.51
C ALA A 106 -5.53 6.38 -1.17
N LEU A 107 -6.24 7.50 -1.04
CA LEU A 107 -6.32 8.25 0.22
C LEU A 107 -7.01 7.44 1.33
N SER A 108 -7.96 6.57 0.98
CA SER A 108 -8.53 5.64 1.96
C SER A 108 -7.58 4.51 2.39
N THR A 109 -6.51 4.17 1.63
CA THR A 109 -5.44 3.28 2.19
C THR A 109 -4.62 4.04 3.22
N LEU A 110 -4.24 5.28 2.92
CA LEU A 110 -3.42 6.10 3.81
C LEU A 110 -4.07 6.28 5.20
N ARG A 111 -5.38 6.53 5.25
CA ARG A 111 -6.14 6.61 6.51
C ARG A 111 -6.15 5.29 7.29
N GLN A 112 -6.35 4.16 6.60
CA GLN A 112 -6.37 2.84 7.25
C GLN A 112 -5.00 2.44 7.78
N LEU A 113 -3.93 2.80 7.09
CA LEU A 113 -2.55 2.55 7.52
C LEU A 113 -2.17 3.43 8.72
N GLY A 114 -2.54 4.70 8.71
CA GLY A 114 -2.41 5.57 9.88
C GLY A 114 -3.12 4.97 11.10
N PHE A 115 -4.33 4.41 10.91
CA PHE A 115 -5.06 3.73 11.97
C PHE A 115 -4.35 2.47 12.48
N ILE A 116 -3.77 1.65 11.59
CA ILE A 116 -2.96 0.48 11.99
C ILE A 116 -1.74 0.91 12.82
N ILE A 117 -1.09 2.03 12.47
CA ILE A 117 0.06 2.57 13.22
C ILE A 117 -0.37 3.02 14.63
N ILE A 118 -1.58 3.59 14.78
CA ILE A 118 -2.14 3.95 16.09
C ILE A 118 -2.44 2.69 16.93
N ILE A 119 -2.99 1.63 16.35
CA ILE A 119 -3.23 0.36 17.07
C ILE A 119 -1.90 -0.25 17.54
N LEU A 120 -0.88 -0.22 16.69
CA LEU A 120 0.46 -0.68 17.04
C LEU A 120 1.05 0.13 18.20
N ARG A 121 0.84 1.46 18.22
CA ARG A 121 1.25 2.33 19.32
C ARG A 121 0.66 1.92 20.68
N LEU A 122 -0.56 1.39 20.68
CA LEU A 122 -1.27 0.94 21.89
C LEU A 122 -0.77 -0.41 22.42
N GLY A 123 0.17 -1.09 21.74
CA GLY A 123 0.68 -2.39 22.18
C GLY A 123 0.00 -3.59 21.54
N PHE A 124 -1.10 -3.38 20.81
CA PHE A 124 -1.93 -4.45 20.28
C PHE A 124 -1.43 -4.98 18.93
N LYS A 125 -0.27 -5.65 18.97
CA LYS A 125 0.39 -6.19 17.77
C LYS A 125 -0.50 -7.16 16.96
N LEU A 126 -1.21 -8.06 17.63
CA LEU A 126 -2.08 -9.04 16.97
C LEU A 126 -3.25 -8.37 16.24
N ILE A 127 -3.88 -7.39 16.89
CA ILE A 127 -5.01 -6.65 16.31
C ILE A 127 -4.55 -5.85 15.08
N ALA A 128 -3.37 -5.23 15.14
CA ALA A 128 -2.77 -4.56 13.98
C ALA A 128 -2.54 -5.52 12.80
N MET A 129 -2.09 -6.75 13.06
CA MET A 129 -1.90 -7.78 12.01
C MET A 129 -3.22 -8.23 11.39
N TYR A 130 -4.26 -8.48 12.21
CA TYR A 130 -5.58 -8.84 11.68
C TYR A 130 -6.20 -7.70 10.86
N HIS A 131 -6.08 -6.46 11.33
CA HIS A 131 -6.59 -5.29 10.60
C HIS A 131 -5.88 -5.11 9.25
N LEU A 132 -4.56 -5.32 9.21
CA LEU A 132 -3.77 -5.25 7.97
C LEU A 132 -4.23 -6.32 6.96
N LEU A 133 -4.56 -7.54 7.41
CA LEU A 133 -5.09 -8.59 6.55
C LEU A 133 -6.48 -8.26 6.00
N ILE A 134 -7.39 -7.80 6.86
CA ILE A 134 -8.75 -7.38 6.45
C ILE A 134 -8.67 -6.20 5.47
N HIS A 135 -7.78 -5.25 5.74
CA HIS A 135 -7.54 -4.11 4.88
C HIS A 135 -7.10 -4.53 3.46
N ALA A 136 -6.19 -5.49 3.35
CA ALA A 136 -5.72 -6.00 2.07
C ALA A 136 -6.85 -6.66 1.26
N ILE A 137 -7.68 -7.49 1.91
CA ILE A 137 -8.82 -8.17 1.27
C ILE A 137 -9.87 -7.16 0.80
N PHE A 138 -10.22 -6.18 1.64
CA PHE A 138 -11.21 -5.17 1.28
C PHE A 138 -10.71 -4.27 0.14
N LYS A 139 -9.41 -3.94 0.13
CA LYS A 139 -8.83 -3.11 -0.93
C LYS A 139 -8.76 -3.81 -2.27
N SER A 140 -8.41 -5.09 -2.32
CA SER A 140 -8.44 -5.83 -3.59
C SER A 140 -9.86 -5.88 -4.17
N LEU A 141 -10.89 -6.06 -3.34
CA LEU A 141 -12.29 -6.04 -3.78
C LEU A 141 -12.72 -4.66 -4.32
N LEU A 142 -12.32 -3.56 -3.66
CA LEU A 142 -12.60 -2.20 -4.12
C LEU A 142 -11.92 -1.88 -5.46
N PHE A 143 -10.69 -2.33 -5.67
CA PHE A 143 -10.00 -2.10 -6.94
C PHE A 143 -10.61 -2.90 -8.09
N ILE A 144 -11.07 -4.13 -7.84
CA ILE A 144 -11.76 -4.95 -8.85
C ILE A 144 -13.09 -4.30 -9.23
N SER A 145 -13.91 -3.91 -8.25
CA SER A 145 -15.20 -3.25 -8.51
C SER A 145 -15.04 -1.90 -9.22
N ALA A 146 -14.07 -1.08 -8.80
CA ALA A 146 -13.73 0.16 -9.51
C ALA A 146 -13.26 -0.10 -10.96
N GLY A 147 -12.52 -1.18 -11.20
CA GLY A 147 -12.09 -1.61 -12.53
C GLY A 147 -13.27 -1.92 -13.46
N VAL A 148 -14.28 -2.64 -12.96
CA VAL A 148 -15.51 -2.96 -13.71
C VAL A 148 -16.27 -1.67 -14.06
N ILE A 149 -16.41 -0.74 -13.12
CA ILE A 149 -17.10 0.53 -13.34
C ILE A 149 -16.40 1.36 -14.42
N ILE A 150 -15.07 1.51 -14.33
CA ILE A 150 -14.29 2.28 -15.31
C ILE A 150 -14.39 1.65 -16.71
N HIS A 151 -14.38 0.31 -16.80
CA HIS A 151 -14.53 -0.37 -18.08
C HIS A 151 -15.94 -0.20 -18.66
N SER A 152 -16.97 -0.27 -17.82
CA SER A 152 -18.36 -0.09 -18.26
C SER A 152 -18.64 1.31 -18.80
N ILE A 153 -18.09 2.36 -18.16
CA ILE A 153 -18.26 3.76 -18.60
C ILE A 153 -17.53 4.01 -19.92
N LYS A 154 -16.45 3.30 -20.20
CA LYS A 154 -15.67 3.47 -21.43
C LYS A 154 -16.26 2.74 -22.64
N ASN A 155 -17.10 1.74 -22.40
CA ASN A 155 -17.83 0.99 -23.44
C ASN A 155 -19.23 1.55 -23.72
N ILE A 156 -19.63 2.62 -23.04
CA ILE A 156 -20.83 3.44 -23.31
C ILE A 156 -20.38 4.68 -24.08
#